data_AF-A0A927MZD5-F1
#
_entry.id   AF-A0A927MZD5-F1
#
_cell.length_a   1.000
_cell.length_b   1.000
_cell.length_c   1.000
_cell.angle_alpha   90.00
_cell.angle_beta   90.00
_cell.angle_gamma   90.00
#
_symmetry.space_group_name_H-M   'P 1'
#
loop_
_entity.id
_entity.type
_entity.pdbx_description
1 polymer ?
#
loop_
_entity_poly.entity_id
_entity_poly.type
_entity_poly.pdbx_seq_one_letter_code
_entity_poly.pdbx_strand_id
1 'polypeptide(L)'
;MTPGRRRVPSSTWIALAVVTAVVGWALWWLAGDLVTVDNGPDPASREQVAAQLAGADGVAMVLPVKLPDGYDVGRHYSYTNDEEAAAIDGEPTHAASREVIFFPHGGVGDLPAVALCVEDGTPKPSACPHPGARNTYIQRRHGHALLTMYTASVGDQDLSAWKTVDLTTDLNKVTWLH
;
A
#
# COMPACT_ATOMS: atom_id res chain seq x y z
N MET A 1 29.33 -41.87 -34.30
CA MET A 1 29.70 -40.76 -33.39
C MET A 1 28.42 -40.10 -32.93
N THR A 2 28.00 -40.36 -31.70
CA THR A 2 26.74 -39.85 -31.13
C THR A 2 27.09 -38.66 -30.23
N PRO A 3 26.56 -37.45 -30.45
CA PRO A 3 26.90 -36.29 -29.62
C PRO A 3 26.26 -36.44 -28.22
N GLY A 4 27.11 -36.39 -27.19
CA GLY A 4 26.71 -36.47 -25.79
C GLY A 4 25.91 -35.24 -25.36
N ARG A 5 24.68 -35.46 -24.87
CA ARG A 5 23.91 -34.44 -24.16
C ARG A 5 24.60 -34.12 -22.84
N ARG A 6 25.23 -32.94 -22.74
CA ARG A 6 25.67 -32.37 -21.46
C ARG A 6 24.43 -32.10 -20.59
N ARG A 7 24.31 -32.78 -19.46
CA ARG A 7 23.34 -32.42 -18.42
C ARG A 7 23.84 -31.16 -17.71
N VAL A 8 23.05 -30.10 -17.76
CA VAL A 8 23.30 -28.88 -16.99
C VAL A 8 22.94 -29.16 -15.52
N PRO A 9 23.81 -28.85 -14.54
CA PRO A 9 23.55 -29.11 -13.12
C PRO A 9 22.36 -28.29 -12.58
N SER A 10 21.60 -28.89 -11.67
CA SER A 10 20.33 -28.37 -11.11
C SER A 10 20.47 -27.05 -10.34
N SER A 11 21.66 -26.72 -9.85
CA SER A 11 21.94 -25.47 -9.14
C SER A 11 21.80 -24.23 -10.01
N THR A 12 22.03 -24.36 -11.32
CA THR A 12 21.92 -23.25 -12.27
C THR A 12 20.46 -22.81 -12.46
N TRP A 13 19.48 -23.72 -12.30
CA TRP A 13 18.06 -23.41 -12.43
C TRP A 13 17.52 -22.61 -11.25
N ILE A 14 17.99 -22.89 -10.03
CA ILE A 14 17.56 -22.17 -8.82
C ILE A 14 18.08 -20.73 -8.84
N ALA A 15 19.35 -20.55 -9.20
CA ALA A 15 19.94 -19.22 -9.34
C ALA A 15 19.24 -18.39 -10.44
N LEU A 16 18.91 -19.03 -11.57
CA LEU A 16 18.17 -18.36 -12.66
C LEU A 16 16.77 -17.94 -12.21
N ALA A 17 16.05 -18.79 -11.47
CA ALA A 17 14.69 -18.50 -10.99
C ALA A 17 14.65 -17.30 -10.04
N VAL A 18 15.60 -17.22 -9.09
CA VAL A 18 15.70 -16.09 -8.16
C VAL A 18 16.07 -14.80 -8.89
N VAL A 19 17.01 -14.86 -9.83
CA VAL A 19 17.37 -13.68 -10.64
C VAL A 19 16.19 -13.21 -11.49
N THR A 20 15.41 -14.12 -12.11
CA THR A 20 14.21 -13.73 -12.85
C THR A 20 13.11 -13.16 -11.97
N ALA A 21 12.95 -13.64 -10.74
CA ALA A 21 11.97 -13.08 -9.80
C ALA A 21 12.36 -11.67 -9.34
N VAL A 22 13.64 -11.45 -9.01
CA VAL A 22 14.13 -10.13 -8.58
C VAL A 22 14.14 -9.14 -9.74
N VAL A 23 14.56 -9.57 -10.94
CA VAL A 23 14.55 -8.72 -12.14
C VAL A 23 13.11 -8.46 -12.59
N GLY A 24 12.20 -9.44 -12.50
CA GLY A 24 10.78 -9.25 -12.80
C GLY A 24 10.11 -8.27 -11.83
N TRP A 25 10.42 -8.37 -10.53
CA TRP A 25 9.92 -7.45 -9.52
C TRP A 25 10.47 -6.02 -9.70
N ALA A 26 11.78 -5.89 -9.97
CA ALA A 26 12.42 -4.60 -10.24
C ALA A 26 11.94 -3.97 -11.56
N LEU A 27 11.71 -4.77 -12.60
CA LEU A 27 11.16 -4.31 -13.87
C LEU A 27 9.68 -3.94 -13.76
N TRP A 28 8.89 -4.56 -12.88
CA TRP A 28 7.52 -4.12 -12.60
C TRP A 28 7.49 -2.75 -11.91
N TRP A 29 8.47 -2.47 -11.04
CA TRP A 29 8.69 -1.15 -10.45
C TRP A 29 9.15 -0.09 -11.47
N LEU A 30 10.00 -0.47 -12.44
CA LEU A 30 10.58 0.47 -13.42
C LEU A 30 9.76 0.64 -14.71
N ALA A 31 8.93 -0.34 -15.10
CA ALA A 31 8.12 -0.28 -16.31
C ALA A 31 6.81 0.52 -16.12
N GLY A 32 6.61 1.18 -14.97
CA GLY A 32 5.49 2.09 -14.74
C GLY A 32 5.54 3.39 -15.56
N ASP A 33 6.61 3.64 -16.32
CA ASP A 33 6.85 4.92 -16.99
C ASP A 33 6.70 4.88 -18.53
N LEU A 34 5.77 4.05 -19.02
CA LEU A 34 5.24 4.14 -20.38
C LEU A 34 3.71 4.03 -20.34
N VAL A 35 3.08 4.99 -19.65
CA VAL A 35 1.62 5.11 -19.65
C VAL A 35 1.27 6.44 -20.29
N THR A 36 0.60 6.30 -21.44
CA THR A 36 -0.35 7.24 -22.01
C THR A 36 -0.92 8.21 -20.97
N VAL A 37 -0.99 9.51 -21.30
CA VAL A 37 -1.82 10.48 -20.56
C VAL A 37 -3.27 10.09 -20.76
N ASP A 38 -3.67 9.00 -20.11
CA ASP A 38 -5.05 8.62 -19.92
C ASP A 38 -5.54 9.59 -18.85
N ASN A 39 -6.50 10.43 -19.21
CA ASN A 39 -7.23 11.24 -18.24
C ASN A 39 -8.14 10.27 -17.45
N GLY A 40 -7.51 9.37 -16.71
CA GLY A 40 -8.18 8.49 -15.78
C GLY A 40 -9.01 9.34 -14.81
N PRO A 41 -10.07 8.76 -14.24
CA PRO A 41 -10.89 9.48 -13.28
C PRO A 41 -10.02 10.07 -12.16
N ASP A 42 -10.42 11.25 -11.68
CA ASP A 42 -9.64 12.04 -10.72
C ASP A 42 -9.36 11.20 -9.46
N PRO A 43 -8.09 10.94 -9.10
CA PRO A 43 -7.75 10.11 -7.94
C PRO A 43 -8.27 10.68 -6.61
N ALA A 44 -8.65 11.95 -6.55
CA ALA A 44 -9.29 12.59 -5.40
C ALA A 44 -10.83 12.58 -5.48
N SER A 45 -11.42 12.03 -6.53
CA SER A 45 -12.87 11.86 -6.63
C SER A 45 -13.36 10.95 -5.52
N ARG A 46 -14.32 11.43 -4.74
CA ARG A 46 -14.96 10.64 -3.69
C ARG A 46 -15.63 9.37 -4.22
N GLU A 47 -16.21 9.44 -5.41
CA GLU A 47 -16.86 8.30 -6.06
C GLU A 47 -15.84 7.22 -6.44
N GLN A 48 -14.70 7.61 -6.97
CA GLN A 48 -13.64 6.67 -7.33
C GLN A 48 -13.02 6.01 -6.10
N VAL A 49 -12.73 6.78 -5.05
CA VAL A 49 -12.20 6.23 -3.80
C VAL A 49 -13.22 5.29 -3.17
N ALA A 50 -14.51 5.65 -3.16
CA ALA A 50 -15.57 4.76 -2.69
C ALA A 50 -15.62 3.46 -3.49
N ALA A 51 -15.52 3.53 -4.83
CA ALA A 51 -15.52 2.35 -5.70
C ALA A 51 -14.30 1.45 -5.46
N GLN A 52 -13.11 2.03 -5.28
CA GLN A 52 -11.89 1.26 -4.94
C GLN A 52 -12.01 0.58 -3.57
N LEU A 53 -12.57 1.29 -2.58
CA LEU A 53 -12.77 0.73 -1.25
C LEU A 53 -13.87 -0.34 -1.22
N ALA A 54 -14.87 -0.27 -2.10
CA ALA A 54 -15.93 -1.26 -2.23
C ALA A 54 -15.47 -2.60 -2.84
N GLY A 55 -14.26 -2.68 -3.41
CA GLY A 55 -13.73 -3.89 -4.05
C GLY A 55 -13.43 -5.06 -3.08
N ALA A 56 -13.44 -4.80 -1.78
CA ALA A 56 -13.31 -5.78 -0.72
C ALA A 56 -14.21 -5.37 0.45
N ASP A 57 -14.66 -6.31 1.28
CA ASP A 57 -15.28 -5.99 2.57
C ASP A 57 -14.24 -6.10 3.70
N GLY A 58 -14.67 -6.15 4.97
CA GLY A 58 -13.76 -6.28 6.12
C GLY A 58 -13.37 -4.95 6.76
N VAL A 59 -12.07 -4.72 6.96
CA VAL A 59 -11.63 -3.53 7.71
C VAL A 59 -12.00 -2.25 6.96
N ALA A 60 -12.61 -1.29 7.67
CA ALA A 60 -12.91 0.02 7.09
C ALA A 60 -11.63 0.84 6.93
N MET A 61 -11.47 1.53 5.80
CA MET A 61 -10.35 2.45 5.63
C MET A 61 -10.48 3.65 6.57
N VAL A 62 -9.37 4.02 7.20
CA VAL A 62 -9.26 5.20 8.06
C VAL A 62 -8.39 6.21 7.34
N LEU A 63 -8.96 7.38 7.02
CA LEU A 63 -8.32 8.44 6.27
C LEU A 63 -8.18 9.71 7.11
N PRO A 64 -7.17 10.55 6.83
CA PRO A 64 -7.07 11.87 7.44
C PRO A 64 -8.19 12.77 6.92
N VAL A 65 -8.88 13.48 7.82
CA VAL A 65 -9.91 14.48 7.48
C VAL A 65 -9.31 15.58 6.60
N LYS A 66 -8.12 16.05 6.96
CA LYS A 66 -7.29 17.01 6.21
C LYS A 66 -5.89 16.44 6.05
N LEU A 67 -5.26 16.67 4.90
CA LEU A 67 -3.86 16.30 4.72
C LEU A 67 -2.95 17.32 5.42
N PRO A 68 -1.80 16.87 5.95
CA PRO A 68 -0.74 17.78 6.31
C PRO A 68 -0.29 18.60 5.10
N ASP A 69 0.17 19.83 5.34
CA ASP A 69 0.69 20.70 4.30
C ASP A 69 1.84 20.02 3.53
N GLY A 70 1.85 20.19 2.21
CA GLY A 70 2.88 19.62 1.35
C GLY A 70 2.63 18.20 0.86
N TYR A 71 1.44 17.61 1.10
CA TYR A 71 1.06 16.30 0.58
C TYR A 71 -0.04 16.37 -0.48
N ASP A 72 0.12 15.56 -1.53
CA ASP A 72 -0.90 15.23 -2.51
C ASP A 72 -1.96 14.28 -1.93
N VAL A 73 -3.09 14.21 -2.63
CA VAL A 73 -4.18 13.26 -2.36
C VAL A 73 -3.70 11.81 -2.35
N GLY A 74 -4.40 10.96 -1.59
CA GLY A 74 -4.05 9.54 -1.44
C GLY A 74 -4.13 8.78 -2.76
N ARG A 75 -3.12 7.94 -3.02
CA ARG A 75 -2.99 7.09 -4.21
C ARG A 75 -2.65 5.65 -3.81
N HIS A 76 -2.73 4.74 -4.78
CA HIS A 76 -2.39 3.32 -4.61
C HIS A 76 -3.16 2.66 -3.46
N TYR A 77 -4.49 2.80 -3.47
CA TYR A 77 -5.34 2.04 -2.57
C TYR A 77 -5.16 0.55 -2.85
N SER A 78 -4.78 -0.20 -1.82
CA SER A 78 -4.60 -1.65 -1.89
C SER A 78 -5.15 -2.31 -0.63
N TYR A 79 -5.27 -3.62 -0.66
CA TYR A 79 -5.66 -4.41 0.50
C TYR A 79 -4.93 -5.74 0.49
N THR A 80 -4.78 -6.33 1.66
CA THR A 80 -4.34 -7.73 1.81
C THR A 80 -5.52 -8.53 2.36
N ASN A 81 -5.67 -9.76 1.89
CA ASN A 81 -6.60 -10.72 2.47
C ASN A 81 -5.90 -11.54 3.57
N ASP A 82 -6.70 -12.16 4.44
CA ASP A 82 -6.19 -13.23 5.29
C ASP A 82 -6.00 -14.46 4.38
N GLU A 83 -4.79 -15.04 4.33
CA GLU A 83 -4.48 -16.19 3.45
C GLU A 83 -5.41 -17.40 3.69
N GLU A 84 -6.01 -17.52 4.89
CA GLU A 84 -7.00 -18.55 5.21
C GLU A 84 -8.38 -18.32 4.56
N ALA A 85 -8.71 -17.09 4.19
CA ALA A 85 -9.92 -16.75 3.47
C ALA A 85 -9.68 -16.95 1.96
N ALA A 86 -9.52 -18.20 1.54
CA ALA A 86 -9.53 -18.54 0.12
C ALA A 86 -10.79 -17.96 -0.51
N ALA A 87 -10.63 -17.16 -1.55
CA ALA A 87 -11.76 -16.57 -2.28
C ALA A 87 -12.68 -17.72 -2.74
N ILE A 88 -13.86 -17.80 -2.15
CA ILE A 88 -14.94 -18.66 -2.63
C ILE A 88 -15.52 -17.95 -3.86
N ASP A 89 -15.59 -18.64 -5.00
CA ASP A 89 -16.10 -18.06 -6.24
C ASP A 89 -17.45 -17.36 -6.01
N GLY A 90 -17.47 -16.04 -6.23
CA GLY A 90 -18.67 -15.21 -6.12
C GLY A 90 -18.82 -14.39 -4.84
N GLU A 91 -17.96 -14.58 -3.82
CA GLU A 91 -17.98 -13.76 -2.60
C GLU A 91 -16.98 -12.59 -2.67
N PRO A 92 -17.31 -11.43 -2.06
CA PRO A 92 -16.37 -10.32 -1.94
C PRO A 92 -15.12 -10.78 -1.18
N THR A 93 -13.94 -10.35 -1.64
CA THR A 93 -12.70 -10.63 -0.92
C THR A 93 -12.71 -9.89 0.42
N HIS A 94 -12.36 -10.59 1.50
CA HIS A 94 -12.27 -9.98 2.83
C HIS A 94 -10.92 -9.30 3.03
N ALA A 95 -10.90 -7.98 3.23
CA ALA A 95 -9.68 -7.23 3.50
C ALA A 95 -9.29 -7.35 4.98
N ALA A 96 -8.18 -8.06 5.23
CA ALA A 96 -7.52 -8.16 6.53
C ALA A 96 -6.79 -6.86 6.90
N SER A 97 -6.25 -6.18 5.88
CA SER A 97 -5.71 -4.83 5.97
C SER A 97 -6.03 -4.02 4.71
N ARG A 98 -5.99 -2.69 4.83
CA ARG A 98 -6.08 -1.75 3.71
C ARG A 98 -4.96 -0.75 3.79
N GLU A 99 -4.48 -0.31 2.65
CA GLU A 99 -3.39 0.64 2.55
C GLU A 99 -3.67 1.74 1.53
N VAL A 100 -3.17 2.94 1.80
CA VAL A 100 -3.08 4.05 0.85
C VAL A 100 -1.75 4.77 1.03
N ILE A 101 -1.21 5.34 -0.05
CA ILE A 101 0.06 6.07 -0.04
C ILE A 101 -0.18 7.54 -0.40
N PHE A 102 0.41 8.44 0.38
CA PHE A 102 0.43 9.88 0.13
C PHE A 102 1.84 10.30 -0.28
N PHE A 103 1.93 11.05 -1.37
CA PHE A 103 3.19 11.60 -1.87
C PHE A 103 3.29 13.07 -1.54
N PRO A 104 4.50 13.62 -1.35
CA PRO A 104 4.66 15.05 -1.24
C PRO A 104 4.36 15.78 -2.56
N HIS A 105 3.82 16.99 -2.45
CA HIS A 105 3.68 17.92 -3.58
C HIS A 105 5.04 18.18 -4.22
N GLY A 106 5.13 17.99 -5.53
CA GLY A 106 6.38 18.21 -6.27
C GLY A 106 7.40 17.07 -6.17
N GLY A 107 7.03 15.95 -5.53
CA GLY A 107 7.81 14.71 -5.51
C GLY A 107 8.55 14.44 -4.20
N VAL A 108 9.30 13.33 -4.18
CA VAL A 108 10.06 12.89 -3.00
C VAL A 108 11.28 13.79 -2.83
N GLY A 109 11.24 14.65 -1.81
CA GLY A 109 12.28 15.64 -1.51
C GLY A 109 12.46 15.74 0.00
N ASP A 110 12.20 16.93 0.56
CA ASP A 110 12.29 17.19 2.01
C ASP A 110 11.26 16.41 2.83
N LEU A 111 10.16 15.99 2.22
CA LEU A 111 9.12 15.20 2.86
C LEU A 111 9.12 13.76 2.34
N PRO A 112 8.90 12.76 3.21
CA PRO A 112 8.76 11.38 2.77
C PRO A 112 7.37 11.12 2.18
N ALA A 113 7.29 10.15 1.27
CA ALA A 113 6.02 9.49 0.99
C ALA A 113 5.57 8.72 2.23
N VAL A 114 4.28 8.77 2.55
CA VAL A 114 3.71 8.17 3.76
C VAL A 114 2.61 7.19 3.40
N ALA A 115 2.74 5.96 3.87
CA ALA A 115 1.71 4.94 3.77
C ALA A 115 0.88 4.89 5.04
N LEU A 116 -0.43 4.74 4.87
CA LEU A 116 -1.39 4.49 5.94
C LEU A 116 -1.93 3.07 5.74
N CYS A 117 -1.50 2.14 6.58
CA CYS A 117 -2.05 0.79 6.63
C CYS A 117 -3.03 0.66 7.81
N VAL A 118 -4.21 0.11 7.56
CA VAL A 118 -5.29 -0.06 8.52
C VAL A 118 -5.62 -1.54 8.62
N GLU A 119 -5.67 -2.06 9.83
CA GLU A 119 -6.08 -3.43 10.13
C GLU A 119 -7.07 -3.45 11.31
N ASP A 120 -7.70 -4.59 11.55
CA ASP A 120 -8.49 -4.78 12.76
C ASP A 120 -7.58 -4.84 14.00
N GLY A 121 -7.93 -4.10 15.04
CA GLY A 121 -7.14 -3.98 16.27
C GLY A 121 -7.32 -5.12 17.28
N THR A 122 -7.91 -6.26 16.89
CA THR A 122 -7.98 -7.47 17.71
C THR A 122 -6.61 -8.19 17.76
N PRO A 123 -6.36 -9.04 18.78
CA PRO A 123 -5.10 -9.78 18.87
C PRO A 123 -4.95 -10.80 17.73
N LYS A 124 -4.16 -10.47 16.72
CA LYS A 124 -3.78 -11.33 15.59
C LYS A 124 -2.37 -10.98 15.09
N PRO A 125 -1.73 -11.83 14.26
CA PRO A 125 -0.56 -11.40 13.50
C PRO A 125 -0.88 -10.14 12.69
N SER A 126 -0.02 -9.14 12.77
CA SER A 126 -0.20 -7.88 12.05
C SER A 126 -0.06 -8.10 10.55
N ALA A 127 -1.02 -7.62 9.78
CA ALA A 127 -0.94 -7.50 8.33
C ALA A 127 -0.25 -6.18 7.93
N CYS A 128 -0.32 -5.15 8.78
CA CYS A 128 0.38 -3.90 8.54
C CYS A 128 1.90 -4.00 8.83
N PRO A 129 2.76 -3.34 8.03
CA PRO A 129 4.19 -3.31 8.30
C PRO A 129 4.51 -2.63 9.64
N HIS A 130 5.38 -3.28 10.42
CA HIS A 130 5.98 -2.70 11.62
C HIS A 130 7.47 -2.48 11.35
N PRO A 131 7.87 -1.37 10.72
CA PRO A 131 9.28 -1.11 10.50
C PRO A 131 9.97 -1.04 11.86
N GLY A 132 11.02 -1.85 12.05
CA GLY A 132 11.53 -2.24 13.37
C GLY A 132 12.09 -1.13 14.27
N ALA A 133 12.09 0.14 13.82
CA ALA A 133 12.49 1.29 14.62
C ALA A 133 11.27 2.10 15.10
N ARG A 134 11.21 2.42 16.42
CA ARG A 134 10.06 3.11 17.05
C ARG A 134 9.74 4.53 16.53
N ASN A 135 10.57 5.08 15.64
CA ASN A 135 10.38 6.42 15.08
C ASN A 135 10.03 6.40 13.58
N THR A 136 10.03 5.24 12.94
CA THR A 136 9.74 5.11 11.49
C THR A 136 8.26 4.82 11.23
N TYR A 137 7.45 4.74 12.28
CA TYR A 137 6.00 4.58 12.19
C TYR A 137 5.28 5.25 13.37
N ILE A 138 4.00 5.53 13.18
CA ILE A 138 3.04 5.97 14.19
C ILE A 138 1.89 4.98 14.18
N GLN A 139 1.51 4.49 15.36
CA GLN A 139 0.35 3.61 15.50
C GLN A 139 -0.75 4.31 16.30
N ARG A 140 -1.99 4.30 15.78
CA ARG A 140 -3.16 4.93 16.41
C ARG A 140 -4.37 4.02 16.28
N ARG A 141 -5.21 4.00 17.32
CA ARG A 141 -6.48 3.29 17.30
C ARG A 141 -7.61 4.25 16.90
N HIS A 142 -8.49 3.82 16.01
CA HIS A 142 -9.71 4.54 15.61
C HIS A 142 -10.90 3.59 15.71
N GLY A 143 -11.60 3.62 16.85
CA GLY A 143 -12.61 2.61 17.18
C GLY A 143 -11.98 1.22 17.29
N HIS A 144 -12.44 0.29 16.44
CA HIS A 144 -11.89 -1.07 16.36
C HIS A 144 -10.69 -1.19 15.42
N ALA A 145 -10.45 -0.21 14.55
CA ALA A 145 -9.34 -0.21 13.62
C ALA A 145 -8.03 0.21 14.29
N LEU A 146 -6.94 -0.42 13.87
CA LEU A 146 -5.56 -0.07 14.19
C LEU A 146 -4.91 0.50 12.92
N LEU A 147 -4.57 1.78 12.97
CA LEU A 147 -3.89 2.49 11.89
C LEU A 147 -2.39 2.53 12.19
N THR A 148 -1.58 2.11 11.23
CA THR A 148 -0.13 2.26 11.21
C THR A 148 0.26 3.20 10.07
N MET A 149 0.76 4.38 10.41
CA MET A 149 1.35 5.34 9.48
C MET A 149 2.86 5.12 9.44
N TYR A 150 3.46 4.99 8.26
CA TYR A 150 4.91 4.81 8.13
C TYR A 150 5.43 5.43 6.83
N THR A 151 6.73 5.64 6.75
CA THR A 151 7.35 6.20 5.55
C THR A 151 7.51 5.14 4.48
N ALA A 152 6.98 5.39 3.29
CA ALA A 152 7.05 4.49 2.14
C ALA A 152 8.25 4.78 1.21
N SER A 153 8.94 5.90 1.39
CA SER A 153 10.12 6.29 0.61
C SER A 153 11.43 6.11 1.39
N VAL A 154 12.52 5.89 0.65
CA VAL A 154 13.89 6.02 1.18
C VAL A 154 14.24 7.50 1.34
N GLY A 155 14.60 7.95 2.54
CA GLY A 155 14.87 9.38 2.80
C GLY A 155 14.57 9.79 4.24
N ASP A 156 14.18 11.06 4.43
CA ASP A 156 13.72 11.58 5.71
C ASP A 156 12.66 10.65 6.32
N GLN A 157 12.74 10.46 7.63
CA GLN A 157 11.84 9.60 8.39
C GLN A 157 10.88 10.41 9.28
N ASP A 158 10.84 11.74 9.12
CA ASP A 158 9.99 12.58 9.93
C ASP A 158 8.51 12.43 9.59
N LEU A 159 7.76 11.90 10.56
CA LEU A 159 6.30 11.80 10.53
C LEU A 159 5.63 12.81 11.47
N SER A 160 6.35 13.85 11.92
CA SER A 160 5.85 14.84 12.89
C SER A 160 4.49 15.43 12.51
N ALA A 161 4.33 15.84 11.25
CA ALA A 161 3.11 16.41 10.70
C ALA A 161 1.90 15.44 10.73
N TRP A 162 2.16 14.13 10.74
CA TRP A 162 1.15 13.08 10.73
C TRP A 162 0.67 12.68 12.14
N LYS A 163 1.40 13.06 13.20
CA LYS A 163 1.07 12.63 14.58
C LYS A 163 -0.29 13.12 15.06
N THR A 164 -0.71 14.30 14.63
CA THR A 164 -1.87 15.01 15.16
C THR A 164 -3.01 15.14 14.17
N VAL A 165 -2.97 14.44 13.03
CA VAL A 165 -4.05 14.53 12.04
C VAL A 165 -5.36 13.98 12.61
N ASP A 166 -6.47 14.62 12.26
CA ASP A 166 -7.80 14.07 12.55
C ASP A 166 -8.09 12.92 11.60
N LEU A 167 -8.64 11.82 12.12
CA LEU A 167 -8.87 10.58 11.37
C LEU A 167 -10.36 10.27 11.30
N THR A 168 -10.80 9.68 10.20
CA THR A 168 -12.20 9.29 9.99
C THR A 168 -12.34 8.10 9.04
N THR A 169 -13.42 7.34 9.18
CA THR A 169 -13.87 6.34 8.21
C THR A 169 -14.97 6.87 7.26
N ASP A 170 -15.46 8.09 7.50
CA ASP A 170 -16.52 8.71 6.71
C ASP A 170 -15.92 9.55 5.58
N LEU A 171 -16.03 9.05 4.34
CA LEU A 171 -15.49 9.73 3.16
C LEU A 171 -16.08 11.14 2.97
N ASN A 172 -17.27 11.44 3.48
CA ASN A 172 -17.86 12.79 3.38
C ASN A 172 -17.14 13.82 4.26
N LYS A 173 -16.41 13.38 5.28
CA LYS A 173 -15.62 14.26 6.15
C LYS A 173 -14.23 14.54 5.60
N VAL A 174 -13.76 13.74 4.65
CA VAL A 174 -12.42 13.86 4.05
C VAL A 174 -12.39 15.05 3.09
N THR A 175 -11.75 16.15 3.46
CA THR A 175 -11.88 17.44 2.77
C THR A 175 -11.04 17.56 1.50
N TRP A 176 -10.05 16.69 1.32
CA TRP A 176 -9.23 16.62 0.11
C TRP A 176 -9.84 15.72 -0.97
N LEU A 177 -10.92 15.01 -0.64
CA LEU A 177 -11.77 14.34 -1.63
C LEU A 177 -12.86 15.28 -2.13
N HIS A 178 -13.07 15.32 -3.44
CA HIS A 178 -14.08 16.17 -4.08
C HIS A 178 -15.10 15.38 -4.89
#